data_AF-A0A1R0UT29-F1
#
_entry.id   AF-A0A1R0UT29-F1
#
_cell.length_a   1.000
_cell.length_b   1.000
_cell.length_c   1.000
_cell.angle_alpha   90.00
_cell.angle_beta   90.00
_cell.angle_gamma   90.00
#
_symmetry.space_group_name_H-M   'P 1'
#
loop_
_entity.id
_entity.type
_entity.pdbx_description
1 polymer ?
#
loop_
_entity_poly.entity_id
_entity_poly.type
_entity_poly.pdbx_seq_one_letter_code
_entity_poly.pdbx_strand_id
1 'polypeptide(L)'
;MISNTTNTSLAAVANFPPNYFLENIAVRSDGSIPVTALNHSELWYLHTPTSTIPVEPIIIATLDGLTMGIVETEPDIFYVGTLGDPALYRFDFRGRTPGSAVPTSRVLTFAPDSAGPNGSCLLAPSAPCSRG
;
A
#
# COMPACT_ATOMS: atom_id res chain seq x y z
N MET A 1 2.84 -43.50 -6.53
CA MET A 1 2.81 -42.38 -7.49
C MET A 1 1.96 -41.28 -6.88
N ILE A 2 2.54 -40.13 -6.57
CA ILE A 2 1.79 -38.94 -6.13
C ILE A 2 1.66 -38.06 -7.38
N SER A 3 0.46 -37.96 -7.94
CA SER A 3 0.19 -37.14 -9.12
C SER A 3 0.09 -35.68 -8.67
N ASN A 4 1.14 -34.89 -8.89
CA ASN A 4 1.12 -33.47 -8.59
C ASN A 4 0.54 -32.72 -9.80
N THR A 5 -0.79 -32.58 -9.86
CA THR A 5 -1.52 -31.91 -10.96
C THR A 5 -2.10 -30.56 -10.55
N THR A 6 -1.34 -29.74 -9.82
CA THR A 6 -1.71 -28.32 -9.65
C THR A 6 -1.23 -27.54 -10.86
N ASN A 7 -2.09 -27.40 -11.88
CA ASN A 7 -1.90 -26.41 -12.95
C ASN A 7 -1.92 -25.01 -12.32
N THR A 8 -0.74 -24.51 -11.96
CA THR A 8 -0.58 -23.14 -11.45
C THR A 8 -0.35 -22.24 -12.66
N SER A 9 -1.28 -21.33 -12.92
CA SER A 9 -1.13 -20.30 -13.95
C SER A 9 -0.74 -18.98 -13.31
N LEU A 10 0.33 -18.36 -13.80
CA LEU A 10 0.67 -16.97 -13.48
C LEU A 10 -0.15 -16.03 -14.36
N ALA A 11 -0.77 -15.02 -13.75
CA ALA A 11 -1.49 -13.98 -14.48
C ALA A 11 -1.21 -12.62 -13.86
N ALA A 12 -1.15 -11.58 -14.70
CA ALA A 12 -1.02 -10.21 -14.25
C ALA A 12 -2.32 -9.74 -13.59
N VAL A 13 -2.24 -9.31 -12.33
CA VAL A 13 -3.40 -8.77 -11.59
C VAL A 13 -3.75 -7.37 -12.07
N ALA A 14 -2.74 -6.53 -12.35
CA ALA A 14 -2.88 -5.20 -12.89
C ALA A 14 -1.63 -4.85 -13.71
N ASN A 15 -1.75 -3.90 -14.64
CA ASN A 15 -0.62 -3.33 -15.36
C ASN A 15 -0.55 -1.84 -15.06
N PHE A 16 0.62 -1.36 -14.66
CA PHE A 16 0.87 0.05 -14.41
C PHE A 16 1.56 0.69 -15.63
N PRO A 17 1.43 2.02 -15.81
CA PRO A 17 2.14 2.69 -16.89
C PRO A 17 3.66 2.46 -16.82
N PRO A 18 4.38 2.53 -17.95
CA PRO A 18 5.83 2.41 -17.94
C PRO A 18 6.48 3.52 -17.11
N ASN A 19 7.69 3.26 -16.61
CA ASN A 19 8.45 4.19 -15.75
C ASN A 19 7.79 4.46 -14.39
N TYR A 20 7.06 3.47 -13.85
CA TYR A 20 6.60 3.44 -12.47
C TYR A 20 7.48 2.51 -11.64
N PHE A 21 7.91 2.99 -10.48
CA PHE A 21 8.54 2.20 -9.44
C PHE A 21 7.48 1.91 -8.37
N LEU A 22 6.85 0.73 -8.46
CA LEU A 22 5.97 0.21 -7.43
C LEU A 22 6.81 -0.28 -6.24
N GLU A 23 6.58 0.25 -5.06
CA GLU A 23 7.49 0.10 -3.91
C GLU A 23 6.97 -0.91 -2.89
N ASN A 24 5.76 -0.70 -2.36
CA ASN A 24 5.09 -1.62 -1.45
C ASN A 24 3.60 -1.74 -1.76
N ILE A 25 2.97 -2.78 -1.21
CA ILE A 25 1.55 -3.05 -1.33
C ILE A 25 0.98 -3.45 0.03
N ALA A 26 -0.32 -3.26 0.21
CA ALA A 26 -1.07 -3.90 1.27
C ALA A 26 -2.38 -4.46 0.69
N VAL A 27 -2.92 -5.52 1.30
CA VAL A 27 -4.13 -6.18 0.80
C VAL A 27 -5.22 -6.02 1.85
N ARG A 28 -6.33 -5.38 1.47
CA ARG A 28 -7.51 -5.21 2.32
C ARG A 28 -8.24 -6.54 2.49
N SER A 29 -9.06 -6.63 3.53
CA SER A 29 -9.89 -7.83 3.78
C SER A 29 -10.89 -8.14 2.66
N ASP A 30 -11.30 -7.15 1.87
CA ASP A 30 -12.14 -7.31 0.68
C ASP A 30 -11.34 -7.71 -0.58
N GLY A 31 -10.01 -7.87 -0.47
CA GLY A 31 -9.11 -8.25 -1.55
C GLY A 31 -8.66 -7.10 -2.47
N SER A 32 -9.12 -5.87 -2.22
CA SER A 32 -8.57 -4.69 -2.90
C SER A 32 -7.18 -4.34 -2.39
N ILE A 33 -6.39 -3.64 -3.21
CA ILE A 33 -4.94 -3.54 -3.00
C ILE A 33 -4.47 -2.10 -3.20
N PRO A 34 -4.22 -1.33 -2.13
CA PRO A 34 -3.41 -0.12 -2.23
C PRO A 34 -1.94 -0.44 -2.53
N VAL A 35 -1.32 0.36 -3.39
CA VAL A 35 0.04 0.18 -3.92
C VAL A 35 0.77 1.52 -3.90
N THR A 36 1.95 1.60 -3.31
CA THR A 36 2.78 2.81 -3.34
C THR A 36 3.62 2.85 -4.61
N ALA A 37 3.66 4.01 -5.26
CA ALA A 37 4.48 4.28 -6.44
C ALA A 37 5.48 5.40 -6.11
N LEU A 38 6.68 4.98 -5.69
CA LEU A 38 7.69 5.85 -5.09
C LEU A 38 8.04 7.03 -5.98
N ASN A 39 8.38 6.77 -7.24
CA ASN A 39 8.99 7.77 -8.11
C ASN A 39 8.03 8.85 -8.64
N HIS A 40 6.75 8.75 -8.30
CA HIS A 40 5.71 9.75 -8.59
C HIS A 40 5.03 10.29 -7.32
N SER A 41 5.48 9.87 -6.13
CA SER A 41 4.83 10.20 -4.85
C SER A 41 3.35 9.81 -4.78
N GLU A 42 2.98 8.73 -5.46
CA GLU A 42 1.58 8.34 -5.62
C GLU A 42 1.19 7.14 -4.78
N LEU A 43 -0.09 7.11 -4.39
CA LEU A 43 -0.77 5.94 -3.88
C LEU A 43 -1.82 5.50 -4.90
N TRP A 44 -1.62 4.30 -5.42
CA TRP A 44 -2.52 3.63 -6.33
C TRP A 44 -3.44 2.66 -5.58
N TYR A 45 -4.53 2.28 -6.23
CA TYR A 45 -5.53 1.39 -5.69
C TYR A 45 -6.03 0.44 -6.78
N LEU A 46 -6.04 -0.84 -6.47
CA LEU A 46 -6.65 -1.89 -7.29
C LEU A 46 -7.97 -2.29 -6.66
N HIS A 47 -9.04 -2.32 -7.45
CA HIS A 47 -10.26 -3.02 -7.03
C HIS A 47 -9.97 -4.51 -6.83
N THR A 48 -10.80 -5.18 -6.01
CA THR A 48 -10.68 -6.62 -5.77
C THR A 48 -10.55 -7.38 -7.08
N PRO A 49 -9.44 -8.10 -7.31
CA PRO A 49 -9.28 -8.92 -8.50
C PRO A 49 -10.33 -10.03 -8.51
N THR A 50 -11.22 -9.99 -9.50
CA THR A 50 -12.21 -11.07 -9.74
C THR A 50 -11.76 -11.91 -10.95
N SER A 51 -12.67 -12.63 -11.61
CA SER A 51 -12.34 -13.40 -12.82
C SER A 51 -11.88 -12.54 -14.00
N THR A 52 -12.09 -11.22 -13.95
CA THR A 52 -11.68 -10.27 -14.98
C THR A 52 -10.39 -9.58 -14.56
N ILE A 53 -9.26 -10.18 -14.93
CA ILE A 53 -7.91 -9.60 -14.78
C ILE A 53 -7.29 -9.36 -16.17
N PRO A 54 -6.41 -8.35 -16.33
CA PRO A 54 -5.96 -7.40 -15.31
C PRO A 54 -7.04 -6.38 -14.92
N VAL A 55 -7.05 -5.96 -13.64
CA VAL A 55 -7.87 -4.84 -13.17
C VAL A 55 -7.17 -3.51 -13.46
N GLU A 56 -7.95 -2.48 -13.75
CA GLU A 56 -7.41 -1.14 -13.99
C GLU A 56 -6.98 -0.49 -12.66
N PRO A 57 -5.70 -0.07 -12.53
CA PRO A 57 -5.23 0.63 -11.35
C PRO A 57 -5.71 2.09 -11.37
N ILE A 58 -6.07 2.64 -10.20
CA ILE A 58 -6.47 4.05 -10.08
C ILE A 58 -5.58 4.79 -9.06
N ILE A 59 -5.17 6.02 -9.37
CA ILE A 59 -4.49 6.89 -8.41
C ILE A 59 -5.54 7.42 -7.42
N ILE A 60 -5.25 7.30 -6.12
CA ILE A 60 -6.14 7.81 -5.06
C ILE A 60 -5.52 8.95 -4.26
N ALA A 61 -4.20 9.14 -4.33
CA ALA A 61 -3.51 10.29 -3.75
C ALA A 61 -2.14 10.51 -4.41
N THR A 62 -1.69 11.76 -4.38
CA THR A 62 -0.31 12.19 -4.58
C THR A 62 0.13 12.90 -3.31
N LEU A 63 1.27 12.53 -2.74
CA LEU A 63 1.80 13.06 -1.48
C LEU A 63 2.99 13.99 -1.73
N ASP A 64 3.33 14.80 -0.73
CA ASP A 64 4.44 15.76 -0.82
C ASP A 64 5.82 15.07 -0.85
N GLY A 65 5.93 13.85 -0.31
CA GLY A 65 7.13 13.02 -0.32
C GLY A 65 6.97 11.73 -1.12
N LEU A 66 8.09 11.14 -1.52
CA LEU A 66 8.11 9.88 -2.28
C LEU A 66 7.48 8.78 -1.42
N THR A 67 6.46 8.07 -1.94
CA THR A 67 5.74 7.05 -1.18
C THR A 67 6.60 5.81 -0.96
N MET A 68 6.63 5.34 0.29
CA MET A 68 7.42 4.20 0.75
C MET A 68 6.50 3.13 1.33
N GLY A 69 6.84 2.56 2.49
CA GLY A 69 6.11 1.49 3.14
C GLY A 69 4.66 1.85 3.45
N ILE A 70 3.79 0.88 3.21
CA ILE A 70 2.36 0.93 3.55
C ILE A 70 2.01 -0.22 4.50
N VAL A 71 1.14 0.04 5.46
CA VAL A 71 0.64 -0.99 6.39
C VAL A 71 -0.81 -0.72 6.78
N GLU A 72 -1.62 -1.79 6.86
CA GLU A 72 -2.93 -1.76 7.50
C GLU A 72 -2.77 -2.02 9.00
N THR A 73 -3.32 -1.14 9.84
CA THR A 73 -3.17 -1.22 11.32
C THR A 73 -4.47 -1.59 12.02
N GLU A 74 -5.60 -1.21 11.43
CA GLU A 74 -6.96 -1.60 11.78
C GLU A 74 -7.70 -1.85 10.46
N PRO A 75 -8.82 -2.60 10.45
CA PRO A 75 -9.61 -2.77 9.24
C PRO A 75 -9.90 -1.43 8.56
N ASP A 76 -9.43 -1.31 7.32
CA ASP A 76 -9.53 -0.15 6.44
C ASP A 76 -8.74 1.10 6.87
N ILE A 77 -7.82 1.00 7.84
CA ILE A 77 -6.94 2.09 8.26
C ILE A 77 -5.50 1.81 7.88
N PHE A 78 -5.00 2.62 6.95
CA PHE A 78 -3.67 2.47 6.38
C PHE A 78 -2.77 3.62 6.78
N TYR A 79 -1.49 3.30 6.97
CA TYR A 79 -0.44 4.28 7.15
C TYR A 79 0.60 4.13 6.04
N VAL A 80 0.98 5.25 5.43
CA VAL A 80 1.99 5.34 4.36
C VAL A 80 3.12 6.25 4.82
N GLY A 81 4.35 5.73 4.78
CA GLY A 81 5.56 6.50 5.01
C GLY A 81 6.03 7.22 3.75
N THR A 82 6.75 8.32 3.91
CA THR A 82 7.37 9.06 2.81
C THR A 82 8.86 9.31 3.02
N LEU A 83 9.58 9.49 1.90
CA LEU A 83 10.99 9.92 1.81
C LEU A 83 11.08 11.32 1.18
N GLY A 84 12.11 12.09 1.52
CA GLY A 84 12.37 13.44 0.99
C GLY A 84 11.60 14.54 1.73
N ASP A 85 10.28 14.36 1.90
CA ASP A 85 9.49 14.99 2.98
C ASP A 85 9.09 13.88 3.95
N PRO A 86 9.91 13.57 4.96
CA PRO A 86 9.74 12.37 5.74
C PRO A 86 8.55 12.53 6.71
N ALA A 87 7.47 11.81 6.41
CA ALA A 87 6.21 11.89 7.15
C ALA A 87 5.49 10.54 7.18
N LEU A 88 4.47 10.47 8.04
CA LEU A 88 3.51 9.37 8.06
C LEU A 88 2.11 9.92 7.77
N TYR A 89 1.47 9.37 6.75
CA TYR A 89 0.11 9.72 6.34
C TYR A 89 -0.85 8.60 6.72
N ARG A 90 -1.99 8.96 7.28
CA ARG A 90 -3.12 8.06 7.57
C ARG A 90 -4.16 8.17 6.48
N PHE A 91 -4.60 7.04 5.97
CA PHE A 91 -5.68 6.87 5.01
C PHE A 91 -6.83 6.09 5.64
N ASP A 92 -8.06 6.59 5.50
CA ASP A 92 -9.27 5.97 6.03
C ASP A 92 -10.15 5.43 4.89
N PHE A 93 -10.14 4.13 4.68
CA PHE A 93 -10.95 3.47 3.63
C PHE A 93 -12.34 3.06 4.13
N ARG A 94 -12.70 3.32 5.40
CA ARG A 94 -13.97 2.89 5.97
C ARG A 94 -15.14 3.59 5.28
N GLY A 95 -16.17 2.83 4.93
CA GLY A 95 -17.38 3.37 4.29
C GLY A 95 -17.14 3.96 2.90
N ARG A 96 -15.95 3.75 2.31
CA ARG A 96 -15.61 4.28 0.99
C ARG A 96 -16.48 3.63 -0.09
N THR A 97 -17.03 4.46 -0.96
CA THR A 97 -17.63 4.02 -2.22
C THR A 97 -16.60 4.09 -3.36
N PRO A 98 -16.63 3.18 -4.34
CA PRO A 98 -15.77 3.27 -5.53
C PRO A 98 -15.84 4.66 -6.18
N GLY A 99 -14.68 5.26 -6.44
CA GLY A 99 -14.57 6.61 -7.02
C GLY A 99 -14.62 7.77 -6.02
N SER A 100 -14.97 7.54 -4.76
CA SER A 100 -14.85 8.57 -3.72
C SER A 100 -13.40 8.78 -3.29
N ALA A 101 -13.08 10.03 -2.93
CA ALA A 101 -11.81 10.41 -2.34
C ALA A 101 -11.60 9.69 -1.01
N VAL A 102 -10.35 9.33 -0.72
CA VAL A 102 -9.98 8.67 0.54
C VAL A 102 -9.58 9.77 1.53
N PRO A 103 -10.27 9.92 2.68
CA PRO A 103 -9.83 10.81 3.74
C PRO A 103 -8.36 10.54 4.12
N THR A 104 -7.54 11.57 4.01
CA THR A 104 -6.08 11.50 4.16
C THR A 104 -5.61 12.57 5.13
N SER A 105 -4.69 12.23 6.02
CA SER A 105 -4.11 13.18 6.97
C SER A 105 -2.64 12.86 7.27
N ARG A 106 -1.78 13.88 7.33
CA ARG A 106 -0.41 13.73 7.88
C ARG A 106 -0.51 13.64 9.40
N VAL A 107 -0.09 12.52 9.97
CA VAL A 107 -0.19 12.25 11.42
C VAL A 107 1.15 12.39 12.14
N LEU A 108 2.25 12.33 11.41
CA LEU A 108 3.60 12.46 11.96
C LEU A 108 4.52 13.11 10.93
N THR A 109 5.42 13.96 11.41
CA THR A 109 6.58 14.45 10.67
C THR A 109 7.82 13.91 11.36
N PHE A 110 8.68 13.24 10.60
CA PHE A 110 9.97 12.79 11.12
C PHE A 110 10.99 13.94 11.06
N ALA A 111 12.16 13.75 11.69
CA ALA A 111 13.23 14.72 11.63
C ALA A 111 13.65 14.97 10.16
N PRO A 112 14.01 16.21 9.78
CA PRO A 112 14.30 16.56 8.38
C PRO A 112 15.44 15.76 7.73
N ASP A 113 16.36 15.24 8.54
CA ASP A 113 17.52 14.43 8.13
C ASP A 113 17.23 12.92 8.14
N SER A 114 16.02 12.50 8.52
CA SER A 114 15.62 11.10 8.46
C SER A 114 15.25 10.68 7.03
N ALA A 115 15.58 9.44 6.68
CA ALA A 115 15.15 8.84 5.41
C ALA A 115 13.65 8.47 5.41
N GLY A 116 12.95 8.59 6.54
CA GLY A 116 11.63 8.01 6.74
C GLY A 116 11.64 6.46 6.76
N PRO A 117 10.49 5.82 7.04
CA PRO A 117 10.39 4.36 7.03
C PRO A 117 10.30 3.84 5.58
N ASN A 118 11.24 2.97 5.20
CA ASN A 118 11.23 2.31 3.88
C ASN A 118 10.15 1.23 3.79
N GLY A 119 10.11 0.27 4.71
CA GLY A 119 9.08 -0.76 4.82
C GLY A 119 8.34 -0.68 6.14
N SER A 120 7.12 -1.23 6.19
CA SER A 120 6.27 -1.23 7.38
C SER A 120 5.60 -2.59 7.57
N CYS A 121 5.39 -2.99 8.83
CA CYS A 121 4.58 -4.15 9.18
C CYS A 121 3.88 -3.94 10.51
N LEU A 122 2.73 -4.57 10.70
CA LEU A 122 2.03 -4.58 11.98
C LEU A 122 2.68 -5.65 12.88
N LEU A 123 3.12 -5.25 14.06
CA LEU A 123 3.61 -6.17 15.06
C LEU A 123 2.45 -6.84 15.79
N ALA A 124 2.52 -8.15 15.98
CA ALA A 124 1.62 -8.84 16.91
C ALA A 124 1.82 -8.27 18.32
N PRO A 125 0.78 -8.23 19.17
CA PRO A 125 0.88 -7.66 20.52
C PRO A 125 2.00 -8.27 21.40
N SER A 126 2.41 -9.51 21.12
CA SER A 126 3.46 -10.23 21.84
C SER A 126 4.83 -10.20 21.17
N ALA A 127 4.98 -9.47 20.06
CA ALA A 127 6.28 -9.34 19.40
C ALA A 127 7.26 -8.62 20.34
N PRO A 128 8.43 -9.22 20.64
CA PRO A 128 9.40 -8.60 21.53
C PRO A 128 10.05 -7.40 20.84
N CYS A 129 9.75 -6.19 21.32
CA CYS A 129 10.59 -5.03 21.06
C CYS A 129 11.67 -4.98 22.15
N SER A 130 12.93 -5.22 21.80
CA SER A 130 14.04 -4.95 22.73
C SER A 130 14.06 -3.46 23.02
N ARG A 131 13.78 -3.08 24.28
CA ARG A 131 14.03 -1.71 24.73
C ARG A 131 15.54 -1.48 24.64
N GLY A 132 15.96 -0.60 23.72
CA GLY A 132 17.31 -0.03 23.69
C GLY A 132 17.51 0.98 24.82
#